data_AF-A0A1V5GBN3-F1
#
_entry.id   AF-A0A1V5GBN3-F1
#
_cell.length_a   1.000
_cell.length_b   1.000
_cell.length_c   1.000
_cell.angle_alpha   90.00
_cell.angle_beta   90.00
_cell.angle_gamma   90.00
#
_symmetry.space_group_name_H-M   'P 1'
#
loop_
_entity.id
_entity.type
_entity.pdbx_description
1 polymer ?
#
loop_
_entity_poly.entity_id
_entity_poly.type
_entity_poly.pdbx_seq_one_letter_code
_entity_poly.pdbx_strand_id
1 'polypeptide(L)' 'MGYTADGKLIILVIEGRSKNSGGATLIQEAQIFKDLGCWEALNLDGGGSSCLLVNGKPTIKVSDAGQRPVPAVFIIKSRK' A
#
# COMPACT_ATOMS: atom_id res chain seq x y z
N MET A 1 6.12 -0.52 1.03
CA MET A 1 6.73 -0.71 -0.30
C MET A 1 7.95 -1.61 -0.16
N GLY A 2 8.26 -2.43 -1.15
CA GLY A 2 9.45 -3.28 -1.13
C GLY A 2 9.94 -3.60 -2.52
N TYR A 3 11.09 -4.27 -2.62
CA TYR A 3 11.62 -4.72 -3.90
C TYR A 3 12.18 -6.14 -3.78
N THR A 4 12.06 -6.92 -4.85
CA THR A 4 12.63 -8.28 -4.95
C THR A 4 14.09 -8.22 -5.37
N ALA A 5 14.84 -9.32 -5.15
CA ALA A 5 16.25 -9.39 -5.55
C ALA A 5 16.48 -9.22 -7.06
N ASP A 6 15.51 -9.57 -7.90
CA ASP A 6 15.53 -9.35 -9.36
C ASP A 6 15.01 -7.95 -9.77
N GLY A 7 14.82 -7.04 -8.81
CA GLY A 7 14.54 -5.63 -9.08
C GLY A 7 13.08 -5.28 -9.36
N LYS A 8 12.12 -6.15 -9.04
CA LYS A 8 10.68 -5.81 -9.15
C LYS A 8 10.26 -4.98 -7.95
N LEU A 9 9.66 -3.81 -8.22
CA LEU A 9 9.06 -2.96 -7.20
C LEU A 9 7.67 -3.49 -6.81
N ILE A 10 7.44 -3.69 -5.52
CA ILE A 10 6.17 -4.10 -4.94
C ILE A 10 5.58 -2.94 -4.14
N ILE A 11 4.42 -2.46 -4.59
CA ILE A 11 3.60 -1.50 -3.85
C ILE A 11 2.42 -2.26 -3.26
N LEU A 12 2.37 -2.29 -1.93
CA LEU A 12 1.34 -2.97 -1.16
C LEU A 12 0.50 -1.93 -0.43
N VAL A 13 -0.82 -2.08 -0.49
CA VAL A 13 -1.78 -1.34 0.33
C VAL A 13 -2.77 -2.35 0.88
N ILE A 14 -3.07 -2.26 2.18
CA ILE A 14 -3.96 -3.18 2.88
C ILE A 14 -5.16 -2.39 3.40
N GLU A 15 -6.37 -2.78 3.00
CA GLU A 15 -7.60 -2.22 3.58
C GLU A 15 -7.63 -2.48 5.08
N GLY A 16 -8.07 -1.49 5.87
CA GLY A 16 -8.20 -1.66 7.32
C GLY A 16 -9.41 -0.92 7.88
N ARG A 17 -9.77 -1.25 9.12
CA ARG A 17 -10.91 -0.65 9.87
C ARG A 17 -12.22 -0.68 9.07
N SER A 18 -12.42 -1.71 8.25
CA SER A 18 -13.63 -1.94 7.47
C SER A 18 -14.37 -3.17 8.01
N LYS A 19 -15.65 -3.33 7.65
CA LYS A 19 -16.44 -4.53 8.02
C LYS A 19 -15.80 -5.83 7.52
N ASN A 20 -15.01 -5.76 6.44
CA ASN A 20 -14.43 -6.92 5.76
C ASN A 20 -12.93 -7.08 6.02
N SER A 21 -12.26 -6.07 6.57
CA SER A 21 -10.82 -6.12 6.86
C SER A 21 -10.45 -5.30 8.09
N GLY A 22 -9.80 -5.96 9.06
CA GLY A 22 -9.17 -5.32 10.21
C GLY A 22 -7.88 -4.56 9.87
N GLY A 23 -7.30 -4.82 8.69
CA GLY A 23 -5.96 -4.37 8.31
C GLY A 23 -4.89 -5.39 8.70
N ALA A 24 -3.65 -4.94 8.73
CA ALA A 24 -2.50 -5.72 9.18
C ALA A 24 -1.70 -4.95 10.22
N THR A 25 -1.16 -5.67 11.20
CA THR A 25 -0.08 -5.17 12.04
C THR A 25 1.22 -5.06 11.24
N LEU A 26 2.20 -4.28 11.71
CA LEU A 26 3.50 -4.18 11.04
C LEU A 26 4.22 -5.52 10.89
N ILE A 27 4.03 -6.44 11.85
CA ILE A 27 4.61 -7.80 11.76
C ILE A 27 3.94 -8.61 10.66
N GLN A 28 2.61 -8.53 10.53
CA GLN A 28 1.88 -9.18 9.44
C GLN A 28 2.25 -8.57 8.08
N GLU A 29 2.36 -7.25 7.99
CA GLU A 29 2.80 -6.56 6.78
C GLU A 29 4.21 -6.99 6.36
N ALA A 30 5.14 -7.05 7.32
CA ALA A 30 6.50 -7.54 7.08
C ALA A 30 6.50 -9.00 6.59
N GLN A 31 5.65 -9.85 7.16
CA GLN A 31 5.52 -11.24 6.70
C GLN A 31 4.95 -11.31 5.27
N ILE A 32 3.95 -10.50 4.93
CA ILE A 32 3.43 -10.41 3.55
C ILE A 32 4.53 -10.02 2.56
N PHE A 33 5.35 -9.02 2.89
CA PHE A 33 6.47 -8.65 2.01
C PHE A 33 7.51 -9.78 1.86
N LYS A 34 7.81 -10.51 2.93
CA LYS A 34 8.69 -11.69 2.85
C LYS A 34 8.09 -12.79 1.96
N ASP A 35 6.80 -13.07 2.11
CA ASP A 35 6.09 -14.10 1.32
C ASP A 35 6.00 -13.71 -0.16
N LEU A 36 5.94 -12.41 -0.46
CA LEU A 36 6.01 -11.85 -1.83
C LEU A 36 7.44 -11.81 -2.40
N GLY A 37 8.45 -12.26 -1.64
CA GLY A 37 9.84 -12.34 -2.09
C GLY A 37 10.60 -11.01 -2.07
N CYS A 38 10.15 -10.02 -1.29
CA CYS A 38 10.92 -8.80 -1.10
C CYS A 38 12.25 -9.07 -0.38
N TRP A 39 13.33 -8.54 -0.93
CA TRP A 39 14.65 -8.49 -0.32
C TRP A 39 14.66 -7.49 0.85
N GLU A 40 14.14 -6.29 0.60
CA GLU A 40 13.89 -5.28 1.62
C GLU A 40 12.52 -4.63 1.41
N ALA A 41 11.93 -4.14 2.50
CA ALA A 41 10.67 -3.42 2.49
C ALA A 41 10.63 -2.36 3.60
N LEU A 42 9.89 -1.29 3.35
CA LEU A 42 9.65 -0.17 4.25
C LEU A 42 8.14 0.13 4.27
N ASN A 43 7.55 0.21 5.46
CA ASN A 43 6.17 0.68 5.61
C ASN A 43 6.08 2.20 5.33
N LEU A 44 4.99 2.63 4.69
CA LEU A 44 4.66 4.03 4.45
C LEU A 44 3.53 4.50 5.37
N ASP A 45 2.92 5.65 5.07
CA ASP A 45 1.76 6.12 5.82
C ASP A 45 0.55 5.17 5.68
N GLY A 46 -0.21 5.04 6.76
CA GLY A 46 -1.23 4.01 6.95
C GLY A 46 -2.62 4.56 7.27
N GLY A 47 -3.54 3.66 7.66
CA GLY A 47 -4.87 4.02 8.12
C GLY A 47 -5.67 4.79 7.06
N GLY A 48 -6.30 5.90 7.45
CA GLY A 48 -7.12 6.72 6.53
C GLY A 48 -6.34 7.39 5.40
N SER A 49 -5.00 7.41 5.48
CA SER A 49 -4.13 7.88 4.40
C SER A 49 -3.93 6.81 3.31
N SER A 50 -4.08 5.53 3.64
CA SER A 50 -3.84 4.43 2.70
C SER A 50 -4.80 4.50 1.52
N CYS A 51 -4.22 4.59 0.32
CA CYS A 51 -4.94 4.67 -0.94
C CYS A 51 -4.05 4.17 -2.08
N LEU A 52 -4.64 3.42 -3.01
CA LEU A 52 -3.98 3.02 -4.24
C LEU A 52 -4.95 3.23 -5.41
N LEU A 53 -4.53 4.07 -6.35
CA LEU A 53 -5.27 4.33 -7.58
C LEU A 53 -4.54 3.69 -8.76
N VAL A 54 -5.25 2.92 -9.56
CA VAL A 54 -4.76 2.42 -10.86
C VAL A 54 -5.49 3.19 -11.95
N ASN A 55 -4.75 3.98 -12.74
CA ASN A 55 -5.30 4.87 -13.76
C ASN A 55 -6.44 5.78 -13.22
N GLY A 56 -6.25 6.32 -12.02
CA GLY A 56 -7.20 7.20 -11.35
C GLY A 56 -8.38 6.48 -10.67
N LYS A 57 -8.46 5.14 -10.74
CA LYS A 57 -9.54 4.36 -10.12
C LYS A 57 -9.09 3.74 -8.80
N PRO A 58 -9.89 3.84 -7.72
CA PRO A 58 -9.55 3.24 -6.43
C PRO A 58 -9.53 1.72 -6.53
N THR A 59 -8.56 1.11 -5.86
CA THR A 59 -8.41 -0.35 -5.74
C THR A 59 -8.80 -0.88 -4.36
N ILE A 60 -8.98 0.03 -3.40
CA ILE A 60 -9.34 -0.28 -2.02
C ILE A 60 -10.45 0.65 -1.53
N LYS A 61 -11.18 0.20 -0.51
CA LYS A 61 -12.07 1.00 0.31
C LYS A 61 -11.28 1.68 1.43
N VAL A 62 -11.30 3.01 1.44
CA VAL A 62 -10.68 3.83 2.48
C VAL A 62 -11.36 3.63 3.84
N SER A 63 -10.61 3.78 4.93
CA SER A 63 -11.13 3.56 6.28
C SER A 63 -11.98 4.71 6.83
N ASP A 64 -11.71 5.93 6.35
CA ASP A 64 -12.39 7.14 6.81
C ASP A 64 -13.65 7.40 5.96
N ALA A 65 -14.45 8.42 6.30
CA ALA A 65 -15.66 8.77 5.54
C ALA A 65 -15.39 9.17 4.06
N GLY A 66 -14.13 9.40 3.72
CA GLY A 66 -13.63 9.66 2.37
C GLY A 66 -12.09 9.61 2.35
N GLN A 67 -11.50 9.88 1.18
CA GLN A 67 -10.04 9.93 1.06
C GLN A 67 -9.48 11.10 1.89
N ARG A 68 -8.51 10.82 2.75
CA ARG A 68 -7.81 11.84 3.54
C ARG A 68 -6.84 12.64 2.65
N PRO A 69 -6.79 13.98 2.77
CA PRO A 69 -5.71 14.78 2.19
C PRO A 69 -4.36 14.36 2.79
N VAL A 70 -3.37 14.12 1.93
CA VAL A 70 -2.02 13.72 2.34
C VAL A 70 -1.00 14.71 1.77
N PRO A 71 0.12 14.95 2.47
CA PRO A 71 1.10 15.96 2.07
C PRO A 71 1.95 15.53 0.86
N ALA A 72 2.04 14.23 0.60
CA ALA A 72 2.82 13.67 -0.50
C ALA A 72 2.20 12.38 -1.03
N VAL A 73 2.48 12.06 -2.30
CA VAL A 73 2.04 10.84 -2.97
C VAL A 73 3.19 10.22 -3.75
N PHE A 74 3.18 8.90 -3.88
CA PHE A 74 4.07 8.17 -4.77
C PHE A 74 3.35 7.91 -6.11
N ILE A 75 3.89 8.42 -7.22
CA ILE A 75 3.28 8.30 -8.55
C ILE A 75 4.20 7.50 -9.47
N ILE A 76 3.65 6.45 -10.07
CA ILE A 76 4.27 5.75 -11.20
C ILE A 76 3.58 6.22 -12.48
N LYS A 77 4.37 6.72 -13.43
CA LYS A 77 3.88 7.21 -14.73
C LYS A 77 4.83 6.73 -15.82
N SER A 78 4.29 6.30 -16.96
CA SER A 78 5.11 6.08 -18.16
C SER A 78 5.82 7.38 -18.54
N ARG A 79 7.12 7.28 -18.82
CA ARG A 79 7.80 8.33 -19.57
C ARG A 79 7.21 8.30 -20.98
N LYS A 80 6.76 9.45 -21.47
CA LYS A 80 6.46 9.61 -22.90
C LYS A 80 7.78 9.70 -23.65
#